data_AF-A0A151BZZ4-F1
#
_entry.id   AF-A0A151BZZ4-F1
#
_cell.length_a   1.000
_cell.length_b   1.000
_cell.length_c   1.000
_cell.angle_alpha   90.00
_cell.angle_beta   90.00
_cell.angle_gamma   90.00
#
_symmetry.space_group_name_H-M   'P 1'
#
loop_
_entity.id
_entity.type
_entity.pdbx_description
1 polymer ?
#
loop_
_entity_poly.entity_id
_entity_poly.type
_entity_poly.pdbx_seq_one_letter_code
_entity_poly.pdbx_strand_id
1 'polypeptide(L)'
;MTWWPRLAVLDRTRIMAYLVAGVAALIFLGCASAAGHLVLWGGLLIVLGWLAALVDGSAAGLALFAAALLLDWIVSSPSPTTWWVLPAVVLLAVSWSLCVLAGAGPHNAPLPRPLVRVWLVRTGLLAAGCAVLGALVLAVTGRVAIGSPVLVTLALLSIAATAVWFSVRGAD
;
A
#
# COMPACT_ATOMS: atom_id res chain seq x y z
N MET A 1 -17.66 6.95 25.07
CA MET A 1 -17.94 6.22 23.83
C MET A 1 -16.88 5.14 23.69
N THR A 2 -17.26 3.88 23.84
CA THR A 2 -16.35 2.74 23.76
C THR A 2 -16.07 2.43 22.29
N TRP A 3 -14.79 2.40 21.90
CA TRP A 3 -14.27 2.17 20.54
C TRP A 3 -14.39 0.70 20.09
N TRP A 4 -14.66 -0.19 21.04
CA TRP A 4 -14.76 -1.64 20.83
C TRP A 4 -15.93 -2.17 19.96
N PRO A 5 -17.10 -1.51 19.77
CA PRO A 5 -18.20 -2.12 19.01
C PRO A 5 -17.99 -2.17 17.50
N ARG A 6 -17.05 -1.41 16.92
CA ARG A 6 -17.01 -1.19 15.45
C ARG A 6 -16.19 -2.22 14.67
N LEU A 7 -15.09 -2.73 15.24
CA LEU A 7 -14.35 -3.84 14.63
C LEU A 7 -15.22 -5.10 14.51
N ALA A 8 -16.19 -5.29 15.40
CA ALA A 8 -17.17 -6.37 15.33
C ALA A 8 -18.23 -6.20 14.22
N VAL A 9 -18.39 -4.98 13.70
CA VAL A 9 -19.38 -4.62 12.65
C VAL A 9 -18.75 -4.62 11.25
N LEU A 10 -17.42 -4.48 11.16
CA LEU A 10 -16.68 -4.50 9.91
C LEU A 10 -16.62 -5.92 9.34
N ASP A 11 -16.99 -6.05 8.06
CA ASP A 11 -16.85 -7.31 7.35
C ASP A 11 -15.37 -7.74 7.27
N ARG A 12 -15.12 -9.05 7.43
CA ARG A 12 -13.78 -9.65 7.45
C ARG A 12 -12.96 -9.31 6.20
N THR A 13 -13.60 -9.17 5.04
CA THR A 13 -12.91 -8.82 3.78
C THR A 13 -12.39 -7.39 3.78
N ARG A 14 -13.09 -6.44 4.40
CA ARG A 14 -12.66 -5.05 4.55
C ARG A 14 -11.51 -4.93 5.56
N ILE A 15 -11.60 -5.65 6.68
CA ILE A 15 -10.51 -5.71 7.67
C ILE A 15 -9.23 -6.22 6.99
N MET A 16 -9.33 -7.30 6.23
CA MET A 16 -8.18 -7.85 5.51
C MET A 16 -7.61 -6.87 4.48
N ALA A 17 -8.45 -6.15 3.74
CA ALA A 17 -7.99 -5.10 2.83
C ALA A 17 -7.21 -3.99 3.55
N TYR A 18 -7.68 -3.54 4.73
CA TYR A 18 -6.94 -2.57 5.54
C TYR A 18 -5.64 -3.14 6.11
N LEU A 19 -5.60 -4.42 6.51
CA LEU A 19 -4.39 -5.07 6.97
C LEU A 19 -3.35 -5.15 5.85
N VAL A 20 -3.76 -5.53 4.63
CA VAL A 20 -2.86 -5.57 3.47
C VAL A 20 -2.35 -4.16 3.13
N ALA A 21 -3.21 -3.14 3.17
CA ALA A 21 -2.80 -1.75 2.98
C ALA A 21 -1.77 -1.31 4.03
N GLY A 22 -1.95 -1.70 5.29
CA GLY A 22 -1.00 -1.45 6.36
C GLY A 22 0.34 -2.15 6.14
N VAL A 23 0.33 -3.44 5.77
CA VAL A 23 1.55 -4.18 5.46
C VAL A 23 2.30 -3.55 4.28
N ALA A 24 1.59 -3.16 3.22
CA ALA A 24 2.21 -2.48 2.08
C ALA A 24 2.85 -1.13 2.48
N ALA A 25 2.20 -0.36 3.35
CA ALA A 25 2.77 0.87 3.92
C ALA A 25 3.98 0.62 4.81
N LEU A 26 3.99 -0.45 5.61
CA LEU A 26 5.15 -0.84 6.41
C LEU A 26 6.33 -1.29 5.55
N ILE A 27 6.08 -2.03 4.46
CA ILE A 27 7.12 -2.38 3.49
C ILE A 27 7.65 -1.11 2.82
N PHE A 28 6.79 -0.16 2.47
CA PHE A 28 7.21 1.15 1.96
C PHE A 28 8.13 1.89 2.95
N LEU A 29 7.77 1.93 4.24
CA LEU A 29 8.62 2.53 5.28
C LEU A 29 9.95 1.79 5.43
N GLY A 30 9.94 0.46 5.33
CA GLY A 30 11.16 -0.35 5.28
C GLY A 30 12.04 -0.01 4.08
N CYS A 31 11.44 0.21 2.90
CA CYS A 31 12.13 0.69 1.70
C CYS A 31 12.76 2.07 1.90
N ALA A 32 12.00 3.02 2.43
CA ALA A 32 12.48 4.37 2.73
C ALA A 32 13.63 4.34 3.76
N SER A 33 13.51 3.51 4.80
CA SER A 33 14.54 3.32 5.82
C SER A 33 15.82 2.72 5.27
N ALA A 34 15.72 1.65 4.47
CA ALA A 34 16.89 1.02 3.86
C ALA A 34 17.60 1.96 2.87
N ALA A 35 16.88 2.91 2.30
CA ALA A 35 17.43 3.93 1.42
C ALA A 35 17.96 5.17 2.18
N GLY A 36 17.86 5.23 3.51
CA GLY A 36 18.32 6.36 4.32
C GLY A 36 17.42 7.59 4.24
N HIS A 37 16.19 7.45 3.74
CA HIS A 37 15.23 8.54 3.54
C HIS A 37 14.06 8.54 4.54
N LEU A 38 14.09 7.68 5.57
CA LEU A 38 12.99 7.58 6.53
C LEU A 38 12.85 8.85 7.37
N VAL A 39 11.66 9.45 7.32
CA VAL A 39 11.25 10.50 8.25
C VAL A 39 10.46 9.85 9.39
N LEU A 40 11.08 9.70 10.57
CA LEU A 40 10.46 9.02 11.73
C LEU A 40 9.07 9.56 12.09
N TRP A 41 8.87 10.87 11.95
CA TRP A 41 7.57 11.51 12.17
C TRP A 41 6.53 11.08 11.12
N GLY A 42 6.92 11.02 9.84
CA GLY A 42 6.06 10.54 8.75
C GLY A 42 5.64 9.09 8.96
N GLY A 43 6.59 8.22 9.31
CA GLY A 43 6.33 6.83 9.67
C GLY A 43 5.35 6.68 10.85
N LEU A 44 5.50 7.50 11.90
CA LEU A 44 4.59 7.51 13.04
C LEU A 44 3.15 7.89 12.62
N LEU A 45 2.99 8.92 11.78
CA LEU A 45 1.69 9.34 11.26
C LEU A 45 1.02 8.27 10.40
N ILE A 46 1.80 7.57 9.58
CA ILE A 46 1.31 6.48 8.75
C ILE A 46 0.76 5.36 9.65
N VAL A 47 1.49 4.97 10.70
CA VAL A 47 1.03 3.94 11.64
C VAL A 47 -0.22 4.41 12.41
N LEU A 48 -0.23 5.63 12.92
CA LEU A 48 -1.37 6.17 13.67
C LEU A 48 -2.62 6.35 12.80
N GLY A 49 -2.47 6.84 11.58
CA GLY A 49 -3.56 6.98 10.60
C GLY A 49 -4.12 5.63 10.20
N TRP A 50 -3.27 4.63 9.96
CA TRP A 50 -3.68 3.25 9.68
C TRP A 50 -4.46 2.64 10.85
N LEU A 51 -3.96 2.78 12.08
CA LEU A 51 -4.65 2.28 13.27
C LEU A 51 -5.99 2.99 13.47
N ALA A 52 -6.06 4.31 13.26
CA ALA A 52 -7.31 5.06 13.35
C ALA A 52 -8.33 4.65 12.27
N ALA A 53 -7.87 4.36 11.05
CA ALA A 53 -8.71 3.81 9.98
C ALA A 53 -9.20 2.39 10.30
N LEU A 54 -8.34 1.55 10.87
CA LEU A 54 -8.66 0.17 11.22
C LEU A 54 -9.66 0.09 12.38
N VAL A 55 -9.46 0.90 13.43
CA VAL A 55 -10.26 0.86 14.66
C VAL A 55 -11.63 1.50 14.47
N ASP A 56 -11.69 2.70 13.88
CA ASP A 56 -12.93 3.46 13.80
C ASP A 56 -13.61 3.42 12.42
N GLY A 57 -12.94 2.87 11.40
CA GLY A 57 -13.40 2.97 10.01
C GLY A 57 -13.58 4.42 9.55
N SER A 58 -12.90 5.36 10.23
CA SER A 58 -13.15 6.79 10.09
C SER A 58 -12.54 7.30 8.80
N ALA A 59 -13.32 8.05 8.02
CA ALA A 59 -12.83 8.75 6.84
C ALA A 59 -11.66 9.68 7.19
N ALA A 60 -11.66 10.25 8.40
CA ALA A 60 -10.57 11.05 8.94
C ALA A 60 -9.27 10.24 9.14
N GLY A 61 -9.35 9.02 9.68
CA GLY A 61 -8.18 8.13 9.81
C GLY A 61 -7.62 7.71 8.45
N LEU A 62 -8.48 7.40 7.48
CA LEU A 62 -8.07 7.11 6.11
C LEU A 62 -7.42 8.32 5.42
N ALA A 63 -7.99 9.51 5.62
CA ALA A 63 -7.43 10.75 5.09
C ALA A 63 -6.09 11.08 5.73
N LEU A 64 -5.93 10.88 7.05
CA LEU A 64 -4.67 11.04 7.76
C LEU A 64 -3.61 10.05 7.27
N PHE A 65 -3.96 8.77 7.11
CA PHE A 65 -3.08 7.74 6.57
C PHE A 65 -2.59 8.09 5.15
N ALA A 66 -3.54 8.44 4.27
CA ALA A 66 -3.28 8.89 2.91
C ALA A 66 -2.37 10.13 2.85
N ALA A 67 -2.71 11.15 3.63
CA ALA A 67 -1.96 12.40 3.69
C ALA A 67 -0.56 12.16 4.24
N ALA A 68 -0.39 11.32 5.27
CA ALA A 68 0.90 10.98 5.84
C ALA A 68 1.80 10.22 4.85
N LEU A 69 1.25 9.25 4.12
CA LEU A 69 1.96 8.54 3.06
C LEU A 69 2.43 9.49 1.94
N LEU A 70 1.57 10.41 1.51
CA LEU A 70 1.91 11.40 0.50
C LEU A 70 2.96 12.39 1.01
N LEU A 71 2.81 12.87 2.25
CA LEU A 71 3.75 13.80 2.87
C LEU A 71 5.12 13.15 3.03
N ASP A 72 5.18 11.90 3.49
CA ASP A 72 6.42 11.14 3.64
C ASP A 72 7.13 10.98 2.29
N TRP A 73 6.39 10.68 1.22
CA TRP A 73 6.93 10.63 -0.14
C TRP A 73 7.53 11.98 -0.60
N ILE A 74 6.81 13.08 -0.37
CA ILE A 74 7.25 14.42 -0.78
C ILE A 74 8.50 14.85 0.01
N VAL A 75 8.50 14.63 1.33
CA VAL A 75 9.60 15.05 2.22
C VAL A 75 10.84 14.19 2.01
N SER A 76 10.67 12.89 1.74
CA SER A 76 11.79 11.97 1.50
C SER A 76 12.66 12.37 0.30
N SER A 77 12.11 13.18 -0.63
CA SER A 77 12.77 13.71 -1.84
C SER A 77 13.77 12.72 -2.46
N PRO A 78 13.34 11.49 -2.82
CA PRO A 78 14.25 10.52 -3.41
C PRO A 78 14.92 11.09 -4.65
N SER A 79 16.22 10.85 -4.79
CA SER A 79 16.85 11.04 -6.09
C SER A 79 16.11 10.18 -7.12
N PRO A 80 15.72 10.73 -8.29
CA PRO A 80 14.94 10.02 -9.32
C PRO A 80 15.65 8.78 -9.90
N THR A 81 16.87 8.52 -9.46
CA THR A 81 17.74 7.44 -9.93
C THR A 81 17.95 6.34 -8.88
N THR A 82 17.25 6.44 -7.75
CA THR A 82 17.27 5.39 -6.72
C THR A 82 16.22 4.33 -7.01
N TRP A 83 16.65 3.06 -7.00
CA TRP A 83 15.84 1.88 -7.28
C TRP A 83 14.65 1.68 -6.34
N TRP A 84 14.67 2.28 -5.14
CA TRP A 84 13.58 2.16 -4.17
C TRP A 84 12.34 2.98 -4.54
N VAL A 85 12.48 3.97 -5.43
CA VAL A 85 11.36 4.80 -5.95
C VAL A 85 10.29 3.93 -6.59
N LEU A 86 10.70 2.90 -7.34
CA LEU A 86 9.78 2.01 -8.07
C LEU A 86 8.92 1.15 -7.15
N PRO A 87 9.48 0.32 -6.24
CA PRO A 87 8.67 -0.44 -5.30
C PRO A 87 7.87 0.50 -4.38
N ALA A 88 8.40 1.67 -4.05
CA ALA A 88 7.70 2.62 -3.21
C ALA A 88 6.44 3.22 -3.85
N VAL A 89 6.50 3.67 -5.11
CA VAL A 89 5.31 4.16 -5.84
C VAL A 89 4.27 3.05 -5.98
N VAL A 90 4.71 1.82 -6.25
CA VAL A 90 3.80 0.67 -6.35
C VAL A 90 3.13 0.36 -5.03
N LEU A 91 3.89 0.30 -3.93
CA LEU A 91 3.36 0.06 -2.59
C LEU A 91 2.43 1.18 -2.12
N LEU A 92 2.76 2.43 -2.43
CA LEU A 92 1.89 3.59 -2.22
C LEU A 92 0.58 3.43 -2.98
N ALA A 93 0.63 3.15 -4.29
CA ALA A 93 -0.56 2.96 -5.12
C ALA A 93 -1.44 1.80 -4.62
N VAL A 94 -0.83 0.68 -4.22
CA VAL A 94 -1.54 -0.47 -3.64
C VAL A 94 -2.20 -0.10 -2.31
N SER A 95 -1.45 0.52 -1.39
CA SER A 95 -1.96 0.93 -0.08
C SER A 95 -3.13 1.90 -0.23
N TRP A 96 -2.97 2.91 -1.10
CA TRP A 96 -3.97 3.95 -1.29
C TRP A 96 -5.24 3.41 -1.92
N SER A 97 -5.09 2.59 -2.96
CA SER A 97 -6.24 2.04 -3.66
C SER A 97 -6.97 0.96 -2.85
N LEU A 98 -6.28 0.19 -2.01
CA LEU A 98 -6.91 -0.71 -1.03
C LEU A 98 -7.67 0.06 0.05
N CYS A 99 -7.12 1.17 0.55
CA CYS A 99 -7.82 2.02 1.50
C CYS A 99 -9.09 2.64 0.91
N VAL A 100 -9.03 3.13 -0.33
CA VAL A 100 -10.21 3.65 -1.04
C VAL A 100 -11.23 2.53 -1.27
N LEU A 101 -10.78 1.35 -1.70
CA LEU A 101 -11.63 0.19 -1.92
C LEU A 101 -12.34 -0.26 -0.62
N ALA A 102 -11.58 -0.39 0.47
CA ALA A 102 -12.09 -0.81 1.78
C ALA A 102 -12.98 0.25 2.44
N GLY A 103 -12.77 1.53 2.11
CA GLY A 103 -13.61 2.65 2.53
C GLY A 103 -14.86 2.86 1.66
N ALA A 104 -14.95 2.22 0.49
CA ALA A 104 -16.08 2.38 -0.41
C ALA A 104 -17.28 1.51 0.02
N GLY A 105 -18.41 2.15 0.31
CA GLY A 105 -19.68 1.49 0.63
C GLY A 105 -19.87 1.16 2.12
N PRO A 106 -20.98 0.48 2.48
CA PRO A 106 -21.33 0.21 3.86
C PRO A 106 -20.30 -0.70 4.55
N HIS A 107 -19.89 -0.35 5.78
CA HIS A 107 -18.87 -1.07 6.55
C HIS A 107 -19.19 -2.56 6.80
N ASN A 108 -20.47 -2.89 6.83
CA ASN A 108 -21.00 -4.21 7.18
C ASN A 108 -21.17 -5.11 5.94
N ALA A 109 -20.98 -4.55 4.74
CA ALA A 109 -21.14 -5.26 3.49
C ALA A 109 -19.79 -5.78 2.98
N PRO A 110 -19.70 -7.01 2.46
CA PRO A 110 -18.47 -7.53 1.89
C PRO A 110 -18.06 -6.75 0.64
N LEU A 111 -16.77 -6.78 0.33
CA LEU A 111 -16.25 -6.17 -0.90
C LEU A 111 -16.74 -6.95 -2.14
N PRO A 112 -17.32 -6.29 -3.16
CA PRO A 112 -17.80 -6.99 -4.36
C PRO A 112 -16.63 -7.66 -5.10
N ARG A 113 -16.66 -8.99 -5.19
CA ARG A 113 -15.65 -9.82 -5.90
C ARG A 113 -15.28 -9.29 -7.29
N PRO A 114 -16.22 -8.95 -8.20
CA PRO A 114 -15.86 -8.46 -9.53
C PRO A 114 -15.06 -7.15 -9.44
N LEU A 115 -15.36 -6.30 -8.46
CA LEU A 115 -14.67 -5.03 -8.25
C LEU A 115 -13.24 -5.28 -7.72
N VAL A 116 -13.08 -6.19 -6.76
CA VAL A 116 -11.76 -6.61 -6.26
C VAL A 116 -10.91 -7.22 -7.38
N ARG A 117 -11.49 -8.05 -8.24
CA ARG A 117 -10.77 -8.68 -9.37
C ARG A 117 -10.34 -7.66 -10.41
N VAL A 118 -11.22 -6.73 -10.79
CA VAL A 118 -10.89 -5.63 -11.71
C VAL A 118 -9.80 -4.74 -11.10
N TRP A 119 -9.89 -4.47 -9.81
CA TRP A 119 -8.87 -3.72 -9.07
C TRP A 119 -7.52 -4.44 -9.10
N LEU A 120 -7.45 -5.73 -8.76
CA LEU A 120 -6.21 -6.52 -8.80
C LEU A 120 -5.56 -6.50 -10.18
N VAL A 121 -6.35 -6.68 -11.25
CA VAL A 121 -5.83 -6.66 -12.62
C VAL A 121 -5.30 -5.27 -12.97
N ARG A 122 -6.06 -4.20 -12.70
CA ARG A 122 -5.63 -2.83 -13.03
C ARG A 122 -4.40 -2.40 -12.24
N THR A 123 -4.38 -2.67 -10.94
CA THR A 123 -3.27 -2.32 -10.04
C THR A 123 -2.04 -3.18 -10.34
N GLY A 124 -2.21 -4.47 -10.65
CA GLY A 124 -1.13 -5.35 -11.08
C GLY A 124 -0.52 -4.93 -12.41
N LEU A 125 -1.34 -4.57 -13.40
CA LEU A 125 -0.87 -4.05 -14.69
C LEU A 125 -0.14 -2.71 -14.52
N LEU A 126 -0.67 -1.80 -13.70
CA LEU A 126 -0.02 -0.53 -13.39
C LEU A 126 1.33 -0.77 -12.71
N ALA A 127 1.38 -1.65 -11.70
CA ALA A 127 2.60 -2.00 -11.00
C ALA A 127 3.66 -2.62 -11.93
N ALA A 128 3.25 -3.56 -12.77
CA ALA A 128 4.12 -4.18 -13.77
C ALA A 128 4.62 -3.14 -14.80
N GLY A 129 3.74 -2.27 -15.29
CA GLY A 129 4.10 -1.19 -16.21
C GLY A 129 5.09 -0.20 -15.59
N CYS A 130 4.86 0.22 -14.35
CA CYS A 130 5.80 1.06 -13.61
C CYS A 130 7.15 0.39 -13.42
N ALA A 131 7.17 -0.90 -13.03
CA ALA A 131 8.41 -1.65 -12.86
C ALA A 131 9.20 -1.78 -14.17
N VAL A 132 8.52 -2.08 -15.29
CA VAL A 132 9.15 -2.17 -16.62
C VAL A 132 9.70 -0.82 -17.07
N LEU A 133 8.92 0.25 -16.94
CA LEU A 133 9.36 1.61 -17.31
C LEU A 133 10.53 2.06 -16.45
N GLY A 134 10.49 1.78 -15.15
CA GLY A 134 11.60 2.07 -14.24
C GLY A 134 12.87 1.32 -14.58
N ALA A 135 12.77 0.02 -14.86
CA ALA A 135 13.89 -0.79 -15.31
C ALA A 135 14.47 -0.25 -16.64
N LEU A 136 13.60 0.17 -17.58
CA LEU A 136 14.01 0.76 -18.85
C LEU A 136 14.75 2.09 -18.63
N VAL A 137 14.24 2.98 -17.77
CA VAL A 137 14.89 4.26 -17.45
C VAL A 137 16.26 4.05 -16.81
N LEU A 138 16.38 3.09 -15.88
CA LEU A 138 17.66 2.72 -15.27
C LEU A 138 18.64 2.16 -16.32
N ALA A 139 18.16 1.31 -17.23
CA ALA A 139 18.97 0.76 -18.31
C ALA A 139 19.48 1.84 -19.28
N VAL A 140 18.62 2.78 -19.68
CA VAL A 140 18.97 3.88 -20.61
C VAL A 140 19.93 4.88 -19.98
N THR A 141 19.76 5.18 -18.68
CA THR A 141 20.60 6.16 -17.99
C THR A 141 21.97 5.62 -17.57
N GLY A 142 22.22 4.30 -17.73
CA GLY A 142 23.49 3.65 -17.40
C GLY A 142 23.87 3.76 -15.92
N ARG A 143 22.92 4.12 -15.05
CA ARG A 143 23.17 4.29 -13.62
C ARG A 143 23.12 2.94 -12.93
N VAL A 144 24.21 2.58 -12.24
CA VAL A 144 24.22 1.44 -11.34
C VAL A 144 23.27 1.76 -10.18
N ALA A 145 22.16 1.03 -10.12
CA ALA A 145 21.18 1.14 -9.06
C ALA A 145 21.86 0.89 -7.69
N ILE A 146 21.95 1.92 -6.85
CA ILE A 146 22.52 1.80 -5.50
C ILE A 146 21.46 1.25 -4.55
N GLY A 147 21.29 -0.08 -4.49
CA GLY A 147 20.68 -0.81 -3.37
C GLY A 147 19.97 -2.13 -3.74
N SER A 148 19.30 -2.72 -2.73
CA SER A 148 19.05 -4.16 -2.63
C SER A 148 17.84 -4.69 -3.43
N PRO A 149 18.01 -5.54 -4.46
CA PRO A 149 16.91 -6.12 -5.24
C PRO A 149 15.85 -6.85 -4.41
N VAL A 150 16.20 -7.25 -3.17
CA VAL A 150 15.32 -7.86 -2.18
C VAL A 150 14.05 -7.03 -1.92
N LEU A 151 14.12 -5.69 -1.88
CA LEU A 151 12.93 -4.88 -1.57
C LEU A 151 11.95 -4.80 -2.75
N VAL A 152 12.46 -4.88 -3.99
CA VAL A 152 11.60 -5.01 -5.19
C VAL A 152 10.88 -6.35 -5.18
N THR A 153 11.57 -7.42 -4.80
CA THR A 153 10.97 -8.75 -4.65
C THR A 153 9.92 -8.78 -3.55
N LEU A 154 10.15 -8.11 -2.41
CA LEU A 154 9.16 -8.01 -1.33
C LEU A 154 7.91 -7.22 -1.75
N ALA A 155 8.06 -6.13 -2.51
CA ALA A 155 6.93 -5.39 -3.05
C ALA A 155 6.10 -6.25 -4.01
N LEU A 156 6.75 -6.97 -4.94
CA LEU A 156 6.08 -7.89 -5.86
C LEU A 156 5.41 -9.07 -5.13
N LEU A 157 6.06 -9.63 -4.11
CA LEU A 157 5.50 -10.69 -3.27
C LEU A 157 4.28 -10.21 -2.49
N SER A 158 4.27 -8.97 -1.98
CA SER A 158 3.11 -8.42 -1.29
C SER A 158 1.90 -8.28 -2.21
N ILE A 159 2.10 -7.86 -3.47
CA ILE A 159 1.04 -7.80 -4.49
C ILE A 159 0.57 -9.21 -4.87
N ALA A 160 1.50 -10.14 -5.07
CA ALA A 160 1.18 -11.52 -5.41
C ALA A 160 0.42 -12.23 -4.28
N ALA A 161 0.83 -12.06 -3.02
CA ALA A 161 0.15 -12.60 -1.85
C ALA A 161 -1.26 -12.02 -1.71
N THR A 162 -1.43 -10.72 -1.97
CA THR A 162 -2.74 -10.06 -2.00
C THR A 162 -3.63 -10.66 -3.08
N ALA A 163 -3.11 -10.82 -4.30
CA ALA A 163 -3.83 -11.39 -5.43
C ALA A 163 -4.24 -12.86 -5.19
N VAL A 164 -3.34 -13.67 -4.63
CA VAL A 164 -3.58 -15.08 -4.29
C VAL A 164 -4.62 -15.20 -3.18
N TRP A 165 -4.57 -14.35 -2.15
CA TRP A 165 -5.53 -14.42 -1.06
C TRP A 165 -6.96 -14.12 -1.52
N PHE A 166 -7.13 -13.08 -2.32
CA PHE A 166 -8.44 -12.70 -2.87
C PHE A 166 -8.97 -13.69 -3.93
N SER A 167 -8.08 -14.41 -4.63
CA SER A 167 -8.49 -15.45 -5.57
C SER A 167 -8.84 -16.77 -4.88
N VAL A 168 -8.18 -17.13 -3.78
CA VAL A 168 -8.39 -18.40 -3.05
C VAL A 168 -9.56 -18.33 -2.07
N ARG A 169 -9.76 -17.21 -1.36
CA ARG A 169 -10.84 -17.07 -0.36
C ARG A 169 -12.11 -16.38 -0.89
N GLY A 170 -12.14 -16.10 -2.20
CA GLY A 170 -13.32 -15.58 -2.90
C GLY A 170 -14.20 -16.67 -3.52
N ALA A 171 -13.91 -17.95 -3.27
CA ALA A 171 -14.75 -19.09 -3.65
C ALA A 171 -15.46 -19.59 -2.39
N ASP A 172 -16.61 -18.99 -2.11
CA ASP A 172 -17.75 -19.47 -1.30
C ASP A 172 -18.77 -18.33 -1.31
#